data_AF-A0A9N9SJ69-F1
#
_entry.id   AF-A0A9N9SJ69-F1
#
_cell.length_a   1.000
_cell.length_b   1.000
_cell.length_c   1.000
_cell.angle_alpha   90.00
_cell.angle_beta   90.00
_cell.angle_gamma   90.00
#
_symmetry.space_group_name_H-M   'P 1'
#
loop_
_entity.id
_entity.type
_entity.pdbx_description
1 polymer ?
#
loop_
_entity_poly.entity_id
_entity_poly.type
_entity_poly.pdbx_seq_one_letter_code
_entity_poly.pdbx_strand_id
1 'polypeptide(L)'
;MACIFGTDHSGVKTVFLKTSLRSIFNECLYQLYILRNINVENDITFPDEIVEYRSLKERYEDTEMHADYRINLKSSNYNKLATDINRLINIIREGNEEINFGGTCSGMVGSIAAINQMREDDMQLLRQKVEYEEEIEMLRCQCEEERLNNIQTIDDTNTKIQKLKFEVEDVRVYGRYEISFFKNWEAARREQNCMACDAKETLHSSTMATMTNKIELENRCHLELENFIEESRNDSLEGIQYWMKHYDEEIEKRDSDMMNLKIEIEKITEEYARMKDTYELRKAAISDYMEYKRIKKEKEDQEKMECQAATKIQAWWKGVMVRKKLGPYRKKKGKGKSKTKINKKKK
;
A
#
# COMPACT_ATOMS: atom_id res chain seq x y z
N MET A 1 69.16 -27.98 94.73
CA MET A 1 70.47 -28.02 95.42
C MET A 1 70.78 -26.65 96.04
N ALA A 2 70.21 -26.34 97.20
CA ALA A 2 70.50 -25.07 97.89
C ALA A 2 70.73 -25.23 99.42
N CYS A 3 70.84 -26.47 99.92
CA CYS A 3 71.09 -26.73 101.35
C CYS A 3 72.15 -27.84 101.56
N ILE A 4 73.30 -27.77 100.90
CA ILE A 4 74.45 -28.67 101.20
C ILE A 4 75.67 -27.90 101.75
N PHE A 5 75.66 -26.56 101.66
CA PHE A 5 76.71 -25.70 102.23
C PHE A 5 76.13 -24.63 103.16
N GLY A 6 75.17 -25.04 104.00
CA GLY A 6 74.76 -24.26 105.18
C GLY A 6 75.73 -24.51 106.32
N THR A 7 76.36 -23.44 106.78
CA THR A 7 77.32 -23.38 107.89
C THR A 7 76.74 -23.91 109.19
N ASP A 8 77.36 -24.94 109.79
CA ASP A 8 77.31 -25.12 111.25
C ASP A 8 78.46 -25.96 111.85
N HIS A 9 79.20 -25.28 112.74
CA HIS A 9 79.97 -25.66 113.94
C HIS A 9 80.82 -26.93 114.09
N SER A 10 81.11 -27.70 113.03
CA SER A 10 82.29 -28.57 113.02
C SER A 10 82.97 -28.55 111.65
N GLY A 11 84.11 -27.84 111.53
CA GLY A 11 84.86 -27.64 110.27
C GLY A 11 85.37 -28.93 109.59
N VAL A 12 84.99 -30.11 110.09
CA VAL A 12 85.37 -31.42 109.55
C VAL A 12 84.38 -31.89 108.47
N LYS A 13 83.08 -31.58 108.59
CA LYS A 13 82.04 -32.06 107.64
C LYS A 13 82.12 -31.36 106.28
N THR A 14 82.38 -30.05 106.26
CA THR A 14 82.56 -29.26 105.04
C THR A 14 83.86 -29.60 104.30
N VAL A 15 84.92 -29.93 105.03
CA VAL A 15 86.20 -30.36 104.45
C VAL A 15 86.08 -31.78 103.86
N PHE A 16 85.41 -32.69 104.55
CA PHE A 16 85.15 -34.04 104.05
C PHE A 16 84.31 -34.00 102.76
N LEU A 17 83.20 -33.25 102.75
CA LEU A 17 82.35 -33.08 101.56
C LEU A 17 83.11 -32.46 100.38
N LYS A 18 83.93 -31.43 100.61
CA LYS A 18 84.78 -30.83 99.56
C LYS A 18 85.79 -31.83 99.01
N THR A 19 86.39 -32.65 99.87
CA THR A 19 87.41 -33.64 99.47
C THR A 19 86.78 -34.81 98.70
N SER A 20 85.60 -35.27 99.13
CA SER A 20 84.82 -36.30 98.42
C SER A 20 84.30 -35.80 97.08
N LEU A 21 83.73 -34.59 97.01
CA LEU A 21 83.28 -33.98 95.74
C LEU A 21 84.43 -33.76 94.77
N ARG A 22 85.61 -33.37 95.26
CA ARG A 22 86.82 -33.24 94.45
C ARG A 22 87.30 -34.59 93.90
N SER A 23 87.25 -35.65 94.70
CA SER A 23 87.58 -37.01 94.22
C SER A 23 86.61 -37.44 93.13
N ILE A 24 85.31 -37.21 93.33
CA ILE A 24 84.26 -37.56 92.37
C ILE A 24 84.40 -36.74 91.08
N PHE A 25 84.64 -35.42 91.15
CA PHE A 25 84.81 -34.61 89.94
C PHE A 25 86.09 -34.91 89.19
N ASN A 26 87.19 -35.21 89.89
CA ASN A 26 88.40 -35.67 89.24
C ASN A 26 88.17 -37.03 88.57
N GLU A 27 87.50 -37.97 89.24
CA GLU A 27 87.14 -39.26 88.67
C GLU A 27 86.21 -39.14 87.45
N CYS A 28 85.19 -38.27 87.52
CA CYS A 28 84.33 -37.95 86.39
C CYS A 28 85.10 -37.27 85.25
N LEU A 29 86.05 -36.36 85.53
CA LEU A 29 86.93 -35.78 84.53
C LEU A 29 87.80 -36.86 83.89
N TYR A 30 88.40 -37.75 84.67
CA TYR A 30 89.20 -38.85 84.14
C TYR A 30 88.36 -39.77 83.25
N GLN A 31 87.15 -40.13 83.67
CA GLN A 31 86.23 -40.93 82.88
C GLN A 31 85.77 -40.21 81.59
N LEU A 32 85.51 -38.90 81.65
CA LEU A 32 85.17 -38.09 80.48
C LEU A 32 86.35 -37.87 79.53
N TYR A 33 87.57 -37.76 80.05
CA TYR A 33 88.80 -37.73 79.24
C TYR A 33 89.05 -39.07 78.56
N ILE A 34 88.75 -40.19 79.22
CA ILE A 34 88.79 -41.53 78.62
C ILE A 34 87.74 -41.63 77.51
N LEU A 35 86.49 -41.23 77.76
CA LEU A 35 85.42 -41.19 76.77
C LEU A 35 85.74 -40.28 75.58
N ARG A 36 86.39 -39.12 75.82
CA ARG A 36 86.91 -38.25 74.76
C ARG A 36 87.95 -38.96 73.91
N ASN A 37 88.91 -39.65 74.54
CA ASN A 37 90.02 -40.30 73.84
C ASN A 37 89.61 -41.55 73.06
N ILE A 38 88.49 -42.19 73.41
CA ILE A 38 87.92 -43.32 72.66
C ILE A 38 87.17 -42.86 71.40
N ASN A 39 86.68 -41.62 71.37
CA ASN A 39 85.77 -41.12 70.30
C ASN A 39 86.43 -40.19 69.27
N VAL A 40 87.76 -40.11 69.19
CA VAL A 40 88.42 -39.27 68.19
C VAL A 40 88.70 -40.06 66.91
N GLU A 41 87.69 -40.20 66.06
CA GLU A 41 87.91 -40.16 64.61
C GLU A 41 87.42 -38.80 64.11
N ASN A 42 88.38 -37.93 63.81
CA ASN A 42 88.12 -36.67 63.15
C ASN A 42 87.74 -36.96 61.70
N ASP A 43 86.49 -36.68 61.33
CA ASP A 43 86.17 -36.34 59.94
C ASP A 43 85.06 -35.29 59.91
N ILE A 44 85.44 -34.11 59.42
CA ILE A 44 84.54 -33.00 59.14
C ILE A 44 83.99 -33.24 57.74
N THR A 45 82.71 -33.61 57.65
CA THR A 45 81.92 -33.52 56.42
C THR A 45 80.60 -32.85 56.75
N PHE A 46 80.30 -31.77 56.04
CA PHE A 46 79.03 -31.06 56.08
C PHE A 46 78.07 -31.67 55.07
N PRO A 47 76.84 -32.07 55.45
CA PRO A 47 75.74 -32.19 54.52
C PRO A 47 74.94 -30.89 54.49
N ASP A 48 74.80 -30.34 53.28
CA ASP A 48 73.73 -29.42 52.92
C ASP A 48 72.40 -30.17 53.07
N GLU A 49 71.73 -30.01 54.21
CA GLU A 49 70.37 -30.47 54.38
C GLU A 49 69.61 -29.45 55.24
N ILE A 50 68.44 -29.07 54.73
CA ILE A 50 67.55 -28.06 55.30
C ILE A 50 67.26 -28.47 56.75
N VAL A 51 67.70 -27.63 57.70
CA VAL A 51 67.52 -27.87 59.13
C VAL A 51 66.04 -27.76 59.46
N GLU A 52 65.35 -28.88 59.40
CA GLU A 52 64.07 -29.06 60.07
C GLU A 52 64.33 -29.05 61.58
N TYR A 53 63.68 -28.11 62.27
CA TYR A 53 63.83 -27.96 63.72
C TYR A 53 63.33 -29.23 64.44
N ARG A 54 64.24 -29.89 65.17
CA ARG A 54 63.94 -31.06 66.02
C ARG A 54 64.02 -30.70 67.49
N SER A 55 62.99 -31.08 68.23
CA SER A 55 62.84 -30.79 69.66
C SER A 55 63.97 -31.42 70.48
N LEU A 56 64.25 -30.88 71.68
CA LEU A 56 65.25 -31.45 72.58
C LEU A 56 64.90 -32.90 72.98
N LYS A 57 63.62 -33.26 72.97
CA LYS A 57 63.10 -34.58 73.31
C LYS A 57 63.37 -35.61 72.20
N GLU A 58 63.06 -35.29 70.94
CA GLU A 58 63.40 -36.14 69.79
C GLU A 58 64.92 -36.32 69.62
N ARG A 59 65.71 -35.36 70.11
CA ARG A 59 67.17 -35.43 70.06
C ARG A 59 67.78 -36.41 71.07
N TYR A 60 67.02 -36.86 72.08
CA TYR A 60 67.55 -37.63 73.22
C TYR A 60 66.65 -38.78 73.74
N GLU A 61 65.35 -38.86 73.41
CA GLU A 61 64.40 -39.82 74.03
C GLU A 61 63.65 -40.78 73.09
N ASP A 62 63.75 -40.69 71.76
CA ASP A 62 63.07 -41.68 70.91
C ASP A 62 63.85 -43.00 70.84
N THR A 63 63.31 -43.98 71.56
CA THR A 63 63.67 -45.39 71.56
C THR A 63 63.04 -46.13 70.38
N GLU A 64 63.86 -46.99 69.76
CA GLU A 64 63.50 -48.20 69.01
C GLU A 64 63.30 -48.21 67.47
N MET A 65 63.18 -47.09 66.76
CA MET A 65 63.20 -47.12 65.26
C MET A 65 64.52 -46.61 64.64
N HIS A 66 65.53 -46.35 65.47
CA HIS A 66 66.78 -45.73 65.04
C HIS A 66 67.91 -46.70 64.68
N ALA A 67 67.76 -48.01 64.85
CA ALA A 67 68.84 -48.95 64.55
C ALA A 67 69.23 -48.93 63.06
N ASP A 68 68.26 -48.89 62.15
CA ASP A 68 68.54 -48.97 60.71
C ASP A 68 68.99 -47.64 60.08
N TYR A 69 68.62 -46.50 60.67
CA TYR A 69 69.11 -45.18 60.22
C TYR A 69 70.42 -44.75 60.91
N ARG A 70 70.78 -45.33 62.08
CA ARG A 70 72.05 -45.03 62.79
C ARG A 70 73.29 -45.59 62.10
N ILE A 71 73.15 -46.58 61.22
CA ILE A 71 74.30 -47.19 60.53
C ILE A 71 74.84 -46.26 59.42
N ASN A 72 74.01 -45.35 58.87
CA ASN A 72 74.36 -44.56 57.68
C ASN A 72 74.77 -43.09 57.89
N LEU A 73 74.69 -42.53 59.11
CA LEU A 73 75.28 -41.21 59.43
C LEU A 73 76.25 -41.33 60.61
N LYS A 74 77.46 -41.84 60.33
CA LYS A 74 78.50 -41.94 61.38
C LYS A 74 78.98 -40.55 61.85
N SER A 75 79.16 -39.55 60.99
CA SER A 75 79.84 -38.29 61.38
C SER A 75 79.05 -37.34 62.31
N SER A 76 77.73 -37.18 62.10
CA SER A 76 76.94 -36.15 62.82
C SER A 76 76.76 -36.45 64.32
N ASN A 77 76.56 -37.72 64.67
CA ASN A 77 76.37 -38.13 66.06
C ASN A 77 77.65 -38.08 66.89
N TYR A 78 78.81 -38.43 66.31
CA TYR A 78 80.10 -38.32 67.01
C TYR A 78 80.52 -36.86 67.22
N ASN A 79 80.23 -35.96 66.26
CA ASN A 79 80.50 -34.53 66.41
C ASN A 79 79.65 -33.88 67.51
N LYS A 80 78.36 -34.22 67.58
CA LYS A 80 77.47 -33.77 68.67
C LYS A 80 77.93 -34.32 70.02
N LEU A 81 78.23 -35.61 70.09
CA LEU A 81 78.73 -36.27 71.30
C LEU A 81 80.08 -35.70 71.76
N ALA A 82 81.01 -35.42 70.85
CA ALA A 82 82.28 -34.78 71.15
C ALA A 82 82.09 -33.35 71.66
N THR A 83 81.15 -32.60 71.09
CA THR A 83 80.79 -31.25 71.55
C THR A 83 80.16 -31.28 72.94
N ASP A 84 79.29 -32.24 73.22
CA ASP A 84 78.65 -32.43 74.51
C ASP A 84 79.65 -32.91 75.58
N ILE A 85 80.57 -33.84 75.24
CA ILE A 85 81.67 -34.27 76.11
C ILE A 85 82.59 -33.08 76.44
N ASN A 86 82.96 -32.25 75.46
CA ASN A 86 83.78 -31.06 75.70
C ASN A 86 83.07 -30.02 76.56
N ARG A 87 81.76 -29.84 76.38
CA ARG A 87 80.93 -28.98 77.24
C ARG A 87 80.89 -29.51 78.68
N LEU A 88 80.67 -30.82 78.87
CA LEU A 88 80.67 -31.44 80.20
C LEU A 88 82.05 -31.37 80.87
N ILE A 89 83.14 -31.58 80.12
CA ILE A 89 84.52 -31.40 80.63
C ILE A 89 84.73 -29.95 81.08
N ASN A 90 84.30 -28.97 80.29
CA ASN A 90 84.43 -27.56 80.66
C ASN A 90 83.59 -27.20 81.90
N ILE A 91 82.33 -27.65 81.98
CA ILE A 91 81.44 -27.41 83.13
C ILE A 91 81.99 -28.07 84.40
N ILE A 92 82.49 -29.30 84.31
CA ILE A 92 83.04 -30.02 85.47
C ILE A 92 84.40 -29.44 85.86
N ARG A 93 85.23 -28.99 84.91
CA ARG A 93 86.50 -28.29 85.20
C ARG A 93 86.22 -26.96 85.90
N GLU A 94 85.32 -26.14 85.37
CA GLU A 94 84.92 -24.86 85.97
C GLU A 94 84.29 -25.08 87.35
N GLY A 95 83.43 -26.08 87.52
CA GLY A 95 82.88 -26.46 88.82
C GLY A 95 83.94 -26.95 89.82
N ASN A 96 84.96 -27.68 89.37
CA ASN A 96 86.08 -28.14 90.20
C ASN A 96 86.99 -26.97 90.63
N GLU A 97 87.21 -25.99 89.73
CA GLU A 97 87.95 -24.75 90.02
C GLU A 97 87.18 -23.86 91.02
N GLU A 98 85.87 -23.69 90.84
CA GLU A 98 85.01 -22.92 91.76
C GLU A 98 84.92 -23.55 93.17
N ILE A 99 84.91 -24.88 93.27
CA ILE A 99 84.95 -25.60 94.55
C ILE A 99 86.31 -25.45 95.25
N ASN A 100 87.40 -25.39 94.48
CA ASN A 100 88.76 -25.22 95.01
C ASN A 100 89.00 -23.81 95.57
N PHE A 101 88.50 -22.75 94.91
CA PHE A 101 88.79 -21.37 95.29
C PHE A 101 87.67 -20.64 96.04
N GLY A 102 86.40 -20.91 95.74
CA GLY A 102 85.24 -20.17 96.29
C GLY A 102 84.30 -20.99 97.17
N GLY A 103 84.30 -22.33 97.04
CA GLY A 103 83.42 -23.21 97.80
C GLY A 103 81.94 -23.17 97.37
N THR A 104 81.63 -22.55 96.24
CA THR A 104 80.31 -22.46 95.61
C THR A 104 80.35 -23.08 94.21
N CYS A 105 79.21 -23.58 93.72
CA CYS A 105 79.08 -24.14 92.36
C CYS A 105 78.19 -23.25 91.47
N SER A 106 78.47 -21.95 91.41
CA SER A 106 77.62 -20.96 90.73
C SER A 106 77.65 -21.09 89.21
N GLY A 107 78.80 -21.42 88.62
CA GLY A 107 78.96 -21.59 87.17
C GLY A 107 78.15 -22.76 86.65
N MET A 108 78.19 -23.91 87.34
CA MET A 108 77.37 -25.08 87.02
C MET A 108 75.86 -24.78 87.18
N VAL A 109 75.47 -24.00 88.18
CA VAL A 109 74.07 -23.54 88.35
C VAL A 109 73.65 -22.60 87.22
N GLY A 110 74.52 -21.70 86.78
CA GLY A 110 74.30 -20.82 85.62
C GLY A 110 74.19 -21.59 84.31
N SER A 111 75.03 -22.61 84.09
CA SER A 111 74.91 -23.51 82.92
C SER A 111 73.61 -24.31 82.95
N ILE A 112 73.18 -24.80 84.11
CA ILE A 112 71.89 -25.48 84.27
C ILE A 112 70.74 -24.51 83.99
N ALA A 113 70.81 -23.26 84.47
CA ALA A 113 69.82 -22.23 84.20
C ALA A 113 69.75 -21.87 82.71
N ALA A 114 70.89 -21.75 82.03
CA ALA A 114 70.96 -21.53 80.58
C ALA A 114 70.36 -22.70 79.79
N ILE A 115 70.65 -23.96 80.18
CA ILE A 115 70.04 -25.15 79.56
C ILE A 115 68.52 -25.18 79.79
N ASN A 116 68.06 -24.79 80.97
CA ASN A 116 66.64 -24.70 81.27
C ASN A 116 65.96 -23.57 80.48
N GLN A 117 66.60 -22.42 80.30
CA GLN A 117 66.09 -21.34 79.45
C GLN A 117 66.01 -21.78 77.98
N MET A 118 67.07 -22.42 77.46
CA MET A 118 67.05 -22.97 76.09
C MET A 118 65.94 -24.01 75.91
N ARG A 119 65.66 -24.83 76.93
CA ARG A 119 64.53 -25.77 76.91
C ARG A 119 63.18 -25.06 76.86
N GLU A 120 63.02 -23.97 77.60
CA GLU A 120 61.79 -23.17 77.60
C GLU A 120 61.59 -22.48 76.25
N ASP A 121 62.64 -21.87 75.70
CA ASP A 121 62.61 -21.22 74.38
C ASP A 121 62.29 -22.27 73.28
N ASP A 122 62.86 -23.48 73.37
CA ASP A 122 62.55 -24.60 72.48
C ASP A 122 61.08 -25.03 72.59
N MET A 123 60.54 -25.13 73.82
CA MET A 123 59.13 -25.44 74.03
C MET A 123 58.21 -24.36 73.47
N GLN A 124 58.58 -23.07 73.56
CA GLN A 124 57.82 -21.97 72.97
C GLN A 124 57.86 -22.00 71.44
N LEU A 125 59.04 -22.24 70.86
CA LEU A 125 59.16 -22.36 69.40
C LEU A 125 58.35 -23.54 68.85
N LEU A 126 58.32 -24.66 69.58
CA LEU A 126 57.51 -25.81 69.19
C LEU A 126 56.01 -25.50 69.25
N ARG A 127 55.55 -24.76 70.27
CA ARG A 127 54.14 -24.30 70.33
C ARG A 127 53.80 -23.40 69.16
N GLN A 128 54.64 -22.39 68.88
CA GLN A 128 54.43 -21.50 67.73
C GLN A 128 54.43 -22.24 66.40
N LYS A 129 55.30 -23.25 66.23
CA LYS A 129 55.30 -24.10 65.03
C LYS A 129 53.96 -24.80 64.86
N VAL A 130 53.43 -25.42 65.92
CA VAL A 130 52.13 -26.10 65.88
C VAL A 130 51.02 -25.10 65.57
N GLU A 131 51.02 -23.92 66.20
CA GLU A 131 50.04 -22.85 65.92
C GLU A 131 50.09 -22.39 64.45
N TYR A 132 51.28 -22.18 63.88
CA TYR A 132 51.42 -21.81 62.47
C TYR A 132 51.03 -22.95 61.52
N GLU A 133 51.30 -24.21 61.87
CA GLU A 133 50.85 -25.37 61.09
C GLU A 133 49.32 -25.47 61.07
N GLU A 134 48.66 -25.23 62.21
CA GLU A 134 47.20 -25.15 62.32
C GLU A 134 46.62 -23.99 61.49
N GLU A 135 47.25 -22.80 61.54
CA GLU A 135 46.81 -21.64 60.76
C GLU A 135 47.00 -21.86 59.24
N ILE A 136 48.13 -22.44 58.84
CA ILE A 136 48.39 -22.80 57.43
C ILE A 136 47.35 -23.80 56.95
N GLU A 137 47.02 -24.82 57.76
CA GLU A 137 46.03 -25.81 57.38
C GLU A 137 44.62 -25.20 57.28
N MET A 138 44.22 -24.34 58.23
CA MET A 138 42.97 -23.59 58.12
C MET A 138 42.91 -22.72 56.85
N LEU A 139 43.98 -21.99 56.54
CA LEU A 139 44.05 -21.17 55.33
C LEU A 139 43.98 -22.01 54.06
N ARG A 140 44.59 -23.20 54.05
CA ARG A 140 44.49 -24.16 52.93
C ARG A 140 43.05 -24.65 52.76
N CYS A 141 42.38 -25.02 53.85
CA CYS A 141 40.98 -25.41 53.82
C CYS A 141 40.09 -24.28 53.28
N GLN A 142 40.28 -23.04 53.74
CA GLN A 142 39.53 -21.88 53.25
C GLN A 142 39.80 -21.61 51.76
N CYS A 143 41.07 -21.67 51.33
CA CYS A 143 41.42 -21.51 49.91
C CYS A 143 40.73 -22.57 49.03
N GLU A 144 40.68 -23.82 49.49
CA GLU A 144 40.05 -24.91 48.76
C GLU A 144 38.53 -24.79 48.73
N GLU A 145 37.92 -24.38 49.85
CA GLU A 145 36.48 -24.09 49.93
C GLU A 145 36.08 -22.95 48.98
N GLU A 146 36.82 -21.84 48.99
CA GLU A 146 36.61 -20.72 48.06
C GLU A 146 36.83 -21.16 46.61
N ARG A 147 37.81 -22.02 46.33
CA ARG A 147 38.02 -22.57 44.98
C ARG A 147 36.82 -23.39 44.51
N LEU A 148 36.28 -24.25 45.37
CA LEU A 148 35.10 -25.06 45.06
C LEU A 148 33.83 -24.20 44.88
N ASN A 149 33.61 -23.22 45.76
CA ASN A 149 32.49 -22.28 45.65
C ASN A 149 32.56 -21.46 44.36
N ASN A 150 33.75 -21.01 43.97
CA ASN A 150 33.96 -20.30 42.70
C ASN A 150 33.66 -21.20 41.49
N ILE A 151 34.10 -22.46 41.50
CA ILE A 151 33.79 -23.42 40.43
C ILE A 151 32.29 -23.64 40.32
N GLN A 152 31.61 -23.87 41.45
CA GLN A 152 30.15 -24.06 41.45
C GLN A 152 29.42 -22.82 40.92
N THR A 153 29.85 -21.62 41.31
CA THR A 153 29.28 -20.36 40.81
C THR A 153 29.51 -20.20 39.30
N ILE A 154 30.68 -20.58 38.80
CA ILE A 154 30.99 -20.58 37.36
C ILE A 154 30.07 -21.56 36.63
N ASP A 155 29.88 -22.77 37.14
CA ASP A 155 28.99 -23.76 36.53
C ASP A 155 27.53 -23.29 36.53
N ASP A 156 27.04 -22.77 37.65
CA ASP A 156 25.68 -22.22 37.76
C ASP A 156 25.44 -21.04 36.80
N THR A 157 26.39 -20.11 36.73
CA THR A 157 26.30 -18.98 35.79
C THR A 157 26.38 -19.45 34.33
N ASN A 158 27.22 -20.45 34.03
CA ASN A 158 27.35 -21.01 32.68
C ASN A 158 26.06 -21.73 32.25
N THR A 159 25.42 -22.51 33.14
CA THR A 159 24.13 -23.14 32.84
C THR A 159 23.04 -22.09 32.59
N LYS A 160 23.02 -21.00 33.37
CA LYS A 160 22.09 -19.88 33.16
C LYS A 160 22.34 -19.16 31.83
N ILE A 161 23.60 -18.93 31.47
CA ILE A 161 23.99 -18.36 30.17
C ILE A 161 23.49 -19.26 29.02
N GLN A 162 23.63 -20.58 29.14
CA GLN A 162 23.15 -21.50 28.11
C GLN A 162 21.62 -21.45 27.97
N LYS A 163 20.87 -21.48 29.08
CA LYS A 163 19.40 -21.34 29.06
C LYS A 163 18.97 -20.05 28.38
N LEU A 164 19.55 -18.92 28.79
CA LEU A 164 19.25 -17.62 28.18
C LEU A 164 19.62 -17.57 26.69
N LYS A 165 20.72 -18.21 26.27
CA LYS A 165 21.08 -18.32 24.85
C LYS A 165 20.02 -19.09 24.06
N PHE A 166 19.51 -20.21 24.60
CA PHE A 166 18.45 -20.97 23.96
C PHE A 166 17.15 -20.18 23.88
N GLU A 167 16.73 -19.50 24.95
CA GLU A 167 15.54 -18.65 24.95
C GLU A 167 15.64 -17.51 23.92
N VAL A 168 16.79 -16.84 23.83
CA VAL A 168 17.03 -15.79 22.84
C VAL A 168 16.98 -16.35 21.41
N GLU A 169 17.57 -17.51 21.17
CA GLU A 169 17.51 -18.14 19.84
C GLU A 169 16.08 -18.54 19.49
N ASP A 170 15.34 -19.10 20.44
CA ASP A 170 13.95 -19.52 20.25
C ASP A 170 13.05 -18.33 19.88
N VAL A 171 13.11 -17.24 20.65
CA VAL A 171 12.39 -15.99 20.34
C VAL A 171 12.81 -15.43 18.98
N ARG A 172 14.10 -15.51 18.62
CA ARG A 172 14.59 -15.04 17.32
C ARG A 172 14.05 -15.88 16.17
N VAL A 173 13.99 -17.19 16.32
CA VAL A 173 13.46 -18.12 15.33
C VAL A 173 11.95 -17.91 15.15
N TYR A 174 11.19 -17.93 16.25
CA TYR A 174 9.75 -17.66 16.22
C TYR A 174 9.43 -16.29 15.63
N GLY A 175 10.14 -15.24 16.05
CA GLY A 175 9.95 -13.89 15.51
C GLY A 175 10.20 -13.82 14.00
N ARG A 176 11.21 -14.52 13.47
CA ARG A 176 11.42 -14.61 12.02
C ARG A 176 10.26 -15.32 11.31
N TYR A 177 9.76 -16.42 11.88
CA TYR A 177 8.62 -17.14 11.33
C TYR A 177 7.35 -16.28 11.34
N GLU A 178 7.07 -15.58 12.43
CA GLU A 178 5.94 -14.66 12.53
C GLU A 178 6.04 -13.54 11.50
N ILE A 179 7.20 -12.88 11.38
CA ILE A 179 7.41 -11.83 10.37
C ILE A 179 7.19 -12.39 8.96
N SER A 180 7.73 -13.57 8.65
CA SER A 180 7.55 -14.20 7.34
C SER A 180 6.09 -14.56 7.08
N PHE A 181 5.39 -15.09 8.08
CA PHE A 181 3.98 -15.42 7.99
C PHE A 181 3.15 -14.17 7.74
N PHE A 182 3.35 -13.10 8.52
CA PHE A 182 2.63 -11.84 8.35
C PHE A 182 2.88 -11.22 6.98
N LYS A 183 4.13 -11.22 6.49
CA LYS A 183 4.45 -10.73 5.14
C LYS A 183 3.72 -11.50 4.05
N ASN A 184 3.73 -12.83 4.13
CA ASN A 184 3.05 -13.69 3.15
C ASN A 184 1.53 -13.51 3.21
N TRP A 185 0.97 -13.42 4.42
CA TRP A 185 -0.46 -13.16 4.63
C TRP A 185 -0.88 -11.80 4.09
N GLU A 186 -0.10 -10.75 4.37
CA GLU A 186 -0.37 -9.40 3.88
C GLU A 186 -0.24 -9.34 2.35
N ALA A 187 0.76 -10.00 1.77
CA ALA A 187 0.93 -10.11 0.33
C ALA A 187 -0.29 -10.79 -0.33
N ALA A 188 -0.71 -11.95 0.18
CA ALA A 188 -1.88 -12.66 -0.33
C ALA A 188 -3.18 -11.85 -0.18
N ARG A 189 -3.36 -11.17 0.96
CA ARG A 189 -4.50 -10.28 1.19
C ARG A 189 -4.51 -9.12 0.20
N ARG A 190 -3.35 -8.50 -0.06
CA ARG A 190 -3.22 -7.41 -1.03
C ARG A 190 -3.54 -7.91 -2.44
N GLU A 191 -2.98 -9.06 -2.84
CA GLU A 191 -3.22 -9.66 -4.15
C GLU A 191 -4.72 -9.97 -4.35
N GLN A 192 -5.36 -10.59 -3.37
CA GLN A 192 -6.80 -10.86 -3.42
C GLN A 192 -7.63 -9.57 -3.54
N ASN A 193 -7.27 -8.54 -2.79
CA ASN A 193 -7.95 -7.24 -2.87
C ASN A 193 -7.75 -6.59 -4.24
N CYS A 194 -6.53 -6.60 -4.79
CA CYS A 194 -6.27 -6.09 -6.13
C CYS A 194 -7.11 -6.83 -7.17
N MET A 195 -7.10 -8.18 -7.16
CA MET A 195 -7.92 -8.97 -8.08
C MET A 195 -9.42 -8.66 -7.96
N ALA A 196 -9.94 -8.46 -6.74
CA ALA A 196 -11.34 -8.12 -6.52
C ALA A 196 -11.68 -6.70 -7.02
N CYS A 197 -10.76 -5.74 -6.87
CA CYS A 197 -10.88 -4.40 -7.42
C CYS A 197 -10.84 -4.42 -8.95
N ASP A 198 -9.85 -5.08 -9.54
CA ASP A 198 -9.68 -5.19 -10.98
C ASP A 198 -10.89 -5.88 -11.63
N ALA A 199 -11.44 -6.93 -11.01
CA ALA A 199 -12.66 -7.58 -11.48
C ALA A 199 -13.88 -6.64 -11.50
N LYS A 200 -14.01 -5.78 -10.49
CA LYS A 200 -15.09 -4.77 -10.45
C LYS A 200 -14.85 -3.65 -11.47
N GLU A 201 -13.61 -3.19 -11.61
CA GLU A 201 -13.24 -2.13 -12.55
C GLU A 201 -13.43 -2.57 -14.00
N THR A 202 -13.03 -3.80 -14.33
CA THR A 202 -13.25 -4.39 -15.66
C THR A 202 -14.74 -4.59 -15.96
N LEU A 203 -15.53 -5.04 -14.97
CA LEU A 203 -16.99 -5.11 -15.11
C LEU A 203 -17.59 -3.73 -15.38
N HIS A 204 -17.23 -2.72 -14.59
CA HIS A 204 -17.73 -1.36 -14.78
C HIS A 204 -17.29 -0.78 -16.12
N SER A 205 -16.03 -0.97 -16.52
CA SER A 205 -15.52 -0.53 -17.83
C SER A 205 -16.27 -1.18 -18.99
N SER A 206 -16.55 -2.48 -18.90
CA SER A 206 -17.37 -3.20 -19.89
C SER A 206 -18.80 -2.65 -19.94
N THR A 207 -19.43 -2.41 -18.78
CA THR A 207 -20.76 -1.80 -18.75
C THR A 207 -20.76 -0.39 -19.34
N MET A 208 -19.74 0.43 -19.06
CA MET A 208 -19.61 1.76 -19.65
C MET A 208 -19.46 1.67 -21.16
N ALA A 209 -18.57 0.82 -21.67
CA ALA A 209 -18.38 0.63 -23.11
C ALA A 209 -19.68 0.19 -23.81
N THR A 210 -20.41 -0.77 -23.22
CA THR A 210 -21.71 -1.21 -23.77
C THR A 210 -22.77 -0.10 -23.75
N MET A 211 -22.81 0.74 -22.71
CA MET A 211 -23.73 1.87 -22.64
C MET A 211 -23.36 2.97 -23.64
N THR A 212 -22.07 3.29 -23.80
CA THR A 212 -21.60 4.23 -24.82
C THR A 212 -22.00 3.78 -26.22
N ASN A 213 -21.81 2.50 -26.54
CA ASN A 213 -22.23 1.95 -27.83
C ASN A 213 -23.75 2.05 -28.05
N LYS A 214 -24.56 1.86 -26.99
CA LYS A 214 -26.02 2.03 -27.06
C LYS A 214 -26.40 3.48 -27.32
N ILE A 215 -25.76 4.43 -26.65
CA ILE A 215 -25.99 5.87 -26.84
C ILE A 215 -25.60 6.27 -28.26
N GLU A 216 -24.47 5.81 -28.78
CA GLU A 216 -24.05 6.10 -30.16
C GLU A 216 -25.03 5.52 -31.19
N LEU A 217 -25.52 4.30 -30.97
CA LEU A 217 -26.53 3.69 -31.82
C LEU A 217 -27.85 4.46 -31.78
N GLU A 218 -28.31 4.86 -30.60
CA GLU A 218 -29.52 5.67 -30.41
C GLU A 218 -29.39 7.02 -31.10
N ASN A 219 -28.26 7.71 -30.95
CA ASN A 219 -27.98 8.97 -31.65
C ASN A 219 -28.02 8.80 -33.17
N ARG A 220 -27.46 7.70 -33.70
CA ARG A 220 -27.52 7.42 -35.15
C ARG A 220 -28.95 7.17 -35.62
N CYS A 221 -29.70 6.32 -34.92
CA CYS A 221 -31.10 6.06 -35.26
C CYS A 221 -31.96 7.31 -35.14
N HIS A 222 -31.71 8.17 -34.15
CA HIS A 222 -32.39 9.45 -34.00
C HIS A 222 -32.13 10.37 -35.18
N LEU A 223 -30.87 10.51 -35.61
CA LEU A 223 -30.50 11.31 -36.78
C LEU A 223 -31.15 10.78 -38.07
N GLU A 224 -31.16 9.46 -38.27
CA GLU A 224 -31.84 8.84 -39.42
C GLU A 224 -33.35 9.10 -39.39
N LEU A 225 -33.98 9.05 -38.22
CA LEU A 225 -35.40 9.36 -38.05
C LEU A 225 -35.70 10.84 -38.31
N GLU A 226 -34.87 11.75 -37.81
CA GLU A 226 -34.99 13.19 -38.07
C GLU A 226 -34.88 13.49 -39.57
N ASN A 227 -33.88 12.90 -40.25
CA ASN A 227 -33.72 13.03 -41.69
C ASN A 227 -34.94 12.51 -42.46
N PHE A 228 -35.49 11.35 -42.08
CA PHE A 228 -36.70 10.79 -42.68
C PHE A 228 -37.91 11.72 -42.49
N ILE A 229 -38.09 12.27 -41.29
CA ILE A 229 -39.18 13.22 -41.00
C ILE A 229 -39.00 14.50 -41.82
N GLU A 230 -37.77 14.98 -41.95
CA GLU A 230 -37.45 16.17 -42.74
C GLU A 230 -37.70 15.94 -44.24
N GLU A 231 -37.31 14.79 -44.79
CA GLU A 231 -37.59 14.40 -46.17
C GLU A 231 -39.10 14.31 -46.41
N SER A 232 -39.84 13.60 -45.54
CA SER A 232 -41.30 13.49 -45.64
C SER A 232 -42.02 14.85 -45.52
N ARG A 233 -41.51 15.74 -44.67
CA ARG A 233 -41.98 17.12 -44.56
C ARG A 233 -41.75 17.88 -45.86
N ASN A 234 -40.58 17.75 -46.46
CA ASN A 234 -40.24 18.42 -47.71
C ASN A 234 -41.10 17.89 -48.87
N ASP A 235 -41.29 16.58 -49.00
CA ASP A 235 -42.19 15.98 -50.00
C ASP A 235 -43.62 16.53 -49.88
N SER A 236 -44.11 16.67 -48.64
CA SER A 236 -45.43 17.24 -48.36
C SER A 236 -45.50 18.71 -48.76
N LEU A 237 -44.45 19.49 -48.49
CA LEU A 237 -44.36 20.90 -48.89
C LEU A 237 -44.28 21.06 -50.41
N GLU A 238 -43.52 20.21 -51.10
CA GLU A 238 -43.47 20.17 -52.57
C GLU A 238 -44.84 19.83 -53.16
N GLY A 239 -45.55 18.84 -52.58
CA GLY A 239 -46.92 18.51 -52.96
C GLY A 239 -47.88 19.69 -52.79
N ILE A 240 -47.80 20.41 -51.67
CA ILE A 240 -48.59 21.63 -51.43
C ILE A 240 -48.26 22.69 -52.49
N GLN A 241 -46.98 22.96 -52.74
CA GLN A 241 -46.55 23.94 -53.74
C GLN A 241 -47.02 23.59 -55.16
N TYR A 242 -46.94 22.31 -55.54
CA TYR A 242 -47.45 21.81 -56.81
C TYR A 242 -48.94 22.09 -56.95
N TRP A 243 -49.75 21.74 -55.94
CA TRP A 243 -51.20 21.95 -55.99
C TRP A 243 -51.57 23.42 -55.97
N MET A 244 -50.87 24.25 -55.18
CA MET A 244 -51.05 25.71 -55.19
C MET A 244 -50.84 26.26 -56.61
N LYS A 245 -49.70 25.94 -57.23
CA LYS A 245 -49.40 26.38 -58.60
C LYS A 245 -50.45 25.88 -59.61
N HIS A 246 -50.85 24.62 -59.49
CA HIS A 246 -51.86 24.03 -60.38
C HIS A 246 -53.20 24.77 -60.28
N TYR A 247 -53.65 25.07 -59.06
CA TYR A 247 -54.90 25.81 -58.86
C TYR A 247 -54.79 27.26 -59.32
N ASP A 248 -53.66 27.93 -59.11
CA ASP A 248 -53.44 29.29 -59.64
C ASP A 248 -53.54 29.30 -61.17
N GLU A 249 -52.89 28.35 -61.86
CA GLU A 249 -52.97 28.20 -63.32
C GLU A 249 -54.40 27.86 -63.80
N GLU A 250 -55.13 26.99 -63.09
CA GLU A 250 -56.53 26.69 -63.41
C GLU A 250 -57.44 27.90 -63.22
N ILE A 251 -57.24 28.68 -62.15
CA ILE A 251 -57.99 29.92 -61.88
C ILE A 251 -57.71 30.94 -62.99
N GLU A 252 -56.44 31.20 -63.33
CA GLU A 252 -56.07 32.11 -64.42
C GLU A 252 -56.69 31.72 -65.76
N LYS A 253 -56.71 30.41 -66.05
CA LYS A 253 -57.36 29.89 -67.27
C LYS A 253 -58.87 30.11 -67.24
N ARG A 254 -59.53 29.81 -66.12
CA ARG A 254 -60.99 30.00 -65.96
C ARG A 254 -61.38 31.47 -66.02
N ASP A 255 -60.57 32.36 -65.44
CA ASP A 255 -60.78 33.80 -65.49
C ASP A 255 -60.59 34.33 -66.92
N SER A 256 -59.60 33.80 -67.66
CA SER A 256 -59.40 34.12 -69.07
C SER A 256 -60.59 33.65 -69.93
N ASP A 257 -61.06 32.42 -69.73
CA ASP A 257 -62.23 31.88 -70.43
C ASP A 257 -63.50 32.70 -70.11
N MET A 258 -63.69 33.09 -68.84
CA MET A 258 -64.78 33.95 -68.41
C MET A 258 -64.70 35.34 -69.06
N MET A 259 -63.51 35.94 -69.16
CA MET A 259 -63.33 37.22 -69.82
C MET A 259 -63.63 37.13 -71.32
N ASN A 260 -63.16 36.08 -71.99
CA ASN A 260 -63.45 35.82 -73.40
C ASN A 260 -64.95 35.66 -73.65
N LEU A 261 -65.65 34.91 -72.80
CA LEU A 261 -67.10 34.76 -72.88
C LEU A 261 -67.84 36.08 -72.64
N LYS A 262 -67.38 36.92 -71.70
CA LYS A 262 -67.94 38.26 -71.49
C LYS A 262 -67.81 39.14 -72.73
N ILE A 263 -66.62 39.15 -73.34
CA ILE A 263 -66.37 39.90 -74.59
C ILE A 263 -67.27 39.37 -75.71
N GLU A 264 -67.44 38.05 -75.83
CA GLU A 264 -68.30 37.46 -76.86
C GLU A 264 -69.78 37.78 -76.64
N ILE A 265 -70.25 37.74 -75.39
CA ILE A 265 -71.60 38.18 -75.04
C ILE A 265 -71.79 39.66 -75.41
N GLU A 266 -70.83 40.52 -75.08
CA GLU A 266 -70.89 41.95 -75.40
C GLU A 266 -70.98 42.17 -76.92
N LYS A 267 -70.14 41.50 -77.72
CA LYS A 267 -70.23 41.53 -79.18
C LYS A 267 -71.59 41.07 -79.70
N ILE A 268 -72.11 39.94 -79.23
CA ILE A 268 -73.43 39.44 -79.63
C ILE A 268 -74.52 40.44 -79.26
N THR A 269 -74.43 41.08 -78.09
CA THR A 269 -75.41 42.10 -77.68
C THR A 269 -75.35 43.36 -78.54
N GLU A 270 -74.17 43.81 -78.94
CA GLU A 270 -73.99 44.93 -79.88
C GLU A 270 -74.49 44.59 -81.29
N GLU A 271 -74.19 43.39 -81.79
CA GLU A 271 -74.72 42.88 -83.06
C GLU A 271 -76.23 42.78 -83.05
N TYR A 272 -76.80 42.25 -81.96
CA TYR A 272 -78.25 42.18 -81.78
C TYR A 272 -78.89 43.57 -81.73
N ALA A 273 -78.30 44.53 -81.01
CA ALA A 273 -78.76 45.91 -80.96
C ALA A 273 -78.73 46.55 -82.36
N ARG A 274 -77.62 46.43 -83.09
CA ARG A 274 -77.51 46.92 -84.49
C ARG A 274 -78.55 46.26 -85.41
N MET A 275 -78.71 44.95 -85.32
CA MET A 275 -79.70 44.21 -86.11
C MET A 275 -81.12 44.69 -85.78
N LYS A 276 -81.44 44.89 -84.50
CA LYS A 276 -82.73 45.42 -84.03
C LYS A 276 -82.99 46.83 -84.57
N ASP A 277 -82.00 47.73 -84.52
CA ASP A 277 -82.13 49.09 -85.05
C ASP A 277 -82.37 49.07 -86.57
N THR A 278 -81.62 48.25 -87.32
CA THR A 278 -81.84 48.11 -88.76
C THR A 278 -83.19 47.49 -89.10
N TYR A 279 -83.67 46.55 -88.27
CA TYR A 279 -85.00 45.96 -88.41
C TYR A 279 -86.10 47.00 -88.19
N GLU A 280 -86.04 47.79 -87.13
CA GLU A 280 -87.02 48.85 -86.86
C GLU A 280 -87.00 49.92 -87.96
N LEU A 281 -85.83 50.31 -88.45
CA LEU A 281 -85.70 51.27 -89.56
C LEU A 281 -86.31 50.73 -90.86
N ARG A 282 -86.05 49.46 -91.19
CA ARG A 282 -86.67 48.79 -92.35
C ARG A 282 -88.17 48.62 -92.19
N LYS A 283 -88.65 48.27 -90.98
CA LYS A 283 -90.07 48.13 -90.67
C LYS A 283 -90.80 49.47 -90.81
N ALA A 284 -90.21 50.56 -90.33
CA ALA A 284 -90.71 51.92 -90.55
C ALA A 284 -90.77 52.25 -92.05
N ALA A 285 -89.69 52.02 -92.80
CA ALA A 285 -89.66 52.26 -94.25
C ALA A 285 -90.69 51.43 -95.03
N ILE A 286 -90.92 50.17 -94.65
CA ILE A 286 -91.99 49.33 -95.22
C ILE A 286 -93.36 49.89 -94.89
N SER A 287 -93.58 50.33 -93.64
CA SER A 287 -94.83 50.96 -93.22
C SER A 287 -95.10 52.24 -94.03
N ASP A 288 -94.12 53.11 -94.16
CA ASP A 288 -94.20 54.34 -94.96
C ASP A 288 -94.48 54.04 -96.44
N TYR A 289 -93.83 53.03 -97.00
CA TYR A 289 -94.08 52.59 -98.38
C TYR A 289 -95.49 51.99 -98.57
N MET A 290 -95.97 51.22 -97.60
CA MET A 290 -97.32 50.66 -97.60
C MET A 290 -98.36 51.76 -97.52
N GLU A 291 -98.13 52.79 -96.70
CA GLU A 291 -99.01 53.96 -96.59
C GLU A 291 -98.98 54.81 -97.87
N TYR A 292 -97.80 55.07 -98.44
CA TYR A 292 -97.67 55.71 -99.75
C TYR A 292 -98.44 54.93 -100.83
N LYS A 293 -98.32 53.60 -100.85
CA LYS A 293 -99.05 52.73 -101.80
C LYS A 293 -100.56 52.78 -101.55
N ARG A 294 -101.01 52.86 -100.29
CA ARG A 294 -102.41 53.02 -99.92
C ARG A 294 -102.96 54.35 -100.45
N ILE A 295 -102.27 55.46 -100.19
CA ILE A 295 -102.63 56.80 -100.68
C ILE A 295 -102.63 56.85 -102.21
N LYS A 296 -101.60 56.28 -102.85
CA LYS A 296 -101.52 56.22 -104.32
C LYS A 296 -102.68 55.43 -104.92
N LYS A 297 -103.01 54.28 -104.34
CA LYS A 297 -104.15 53.46 -104.78
C LYS A 297 -105.47 54.19 -104.58
N GLU A 298 -105.66 54.86 -103.45
CA GLU A 298 -106.84 55.68 -103.17
C GLU A 298 -107.01 56.82 -104.19
N LYS A 299 -105.90 57.47 -104.57
CA LYS A 299 -105.87 58.47 -105.64
C LYS A 299 -106.19 57.87 -107.01
N GLU A 300 -105.59 56.74 -107.38
CA GLU A 300 -105.88 56.04 -108.64
C GLU A 300 -107.34 55.57 -108.71
N ASP A 301 -107.90 55.08 -107.60
CA ASP A 301 -109.30 54.67 -107.49
C ASP A 301 -110.24 55.89 -107.61
N GLN A 302 -109.86 57.04 -107.04
CA GLN A 302 -110.60 58.29 -107.19
C GLN A 302 -110.56 58.82 -108.63
N GLU A 303 -109.39 58.85 -109.27
CA GLU A 303 -109.23 59.21 -110.69
C GLU A 303 -110.04 58.25 -111.60
N LYS A 304 -110.06 56.96 -111.27
CA LYS A 304 -110.87 55.96 -111.98
C LYS A 304 -112.36 56.21 -111.78
N MET A 305 -112.80 56.56 -110.57
CA MET A 305 -114.20 56.94 -110.31
C MET A 305 -114.59 58.21 -111.05
N GLU A 306 -113.71 59.22 -111.08
CA GLU A 306 -113.91 60.46 -111.86
C GLU A 306 -113.98 60.16 -113.36
N CYS A 307 -113.09 59.31 -113.89
CA CYS A 307 -113.15 58.88 -115.29
C CYS A 307 -114.41 58.08 -115.60
N GLN A 308 -114.86 57.21 -114.69
CA GLN A 308 -116.12 56.49 -114.85
C GLN A 308 -117.32 57.42 -114.78
N ALA A 309 -117.32 58.41 -113.88
CA ALA A 309 -118.35 59.44 -113.80
C ALA A 309 -118.38 60.28 -115.08
N ALA A 310 -117.22 60.75 -115.56
CA ALA A 310 -117.07 61.44 -116.84
C ALA A 310 -117.58 60.57 -118.01
N THR A 311 -117.25 59.27 -118.02
CA THR A 311 -117.74 58.32 -119.03
C THR A 311 -119.25 58.12 -118.95
N LYS A 312 -119.83 58.03 -117.74
CA LYS A 312 -121.28 57.94 -117.53
C LYS A 312 -121.98 59.22 -117.97
N ILE A 313 -121.42 60.41 -117.71
CA ILE A 313 -121.92 61.69 -118.19
C ILE A 313 -121.83 61.75 -119.73
N GLN A 314 -120.70 61.35 -120.31
CA GLN A 314 -120.54 61.27 -121.76
C GLN A 314 -121.51 60.26 -122.41
N ALA A 315 -121.72 59.10 -121.79
CA ALA A 315 -122.65 58.08 -122.27
C ALA A 315 -124.12 58.51 -122.09
N TRP A 316 -124.44 59.18 -120.98
CA TRP A 316 -125.74 59.81 -120.77
C TRP A 316 -125.99 60.87 -121.83
N TRP A 317 -125.03 61.76 -122.08
CA TRP A 317 -125.14 62.79 -123.11
C TRP A 317 -125.28 62.21 -124.52
N LYS A 318 -124.47 61.19 -124.88
CA LYS A 318 -124.63 60.44 -126.13
C LYS A 318 -126.00 59.77 -126.22
N GLY A 319 -126.50 59.18 -125.13
CA GLY A 319 -127.83 58.57 -125.07
C GLY A 319 -128.98 59.58 -125.14
N VAL A 320 -128.81 60.78 -124.58
CA VAL A 320 -129.75 61.91 -124.69
C VAL A 320 -129.77 62.41 -126.13
N MET A 321 -128.62 62.57 -126.79
CA MET A 321 -128.56 62.92 -128.22
C MET A 321 -129.31 61.90 -129.09
N VAL A 322 -129.16 60.59 -128.80
CA VAL A 322 -129.89 59.52 -129.51
C VAL A 322 -131.40 59.60 -129.25
N ARG A 323 -131.83 59.66 -127.99
CA ARG A 323 -133.25 59.57 -127.61
C ARG A 323 -134.07 60.81 -127.92
N LYS A 324 -133.46 62.00 -127.84
CA LYS A 324 -134.12 63.26 -128.23
C LYS A 324 -134.07 63.51 -129.75
N LYS A 325 -133.50 62.57 -130.54
CA LYS A 325 -133.36 62.66 -132.01
C LYS A 325 -132.71 63.97 -132.46
N LEU A 326 -131.81 64.50 -131.64
CA LEU A 326 -131.04 65.72 -131.91
C LEU A 326 -129.73 65.31 -132.59
N GLY A 327 -129.82 65.01 -133.88
CA GLY A 327 -128.66 64.69 -134.72
C GLY A 327 -129.00 63.84 -135.96
N PRO A 328 -128.33 64.03 -137.10
CA PRO A 328 -128.63 63.30 -138.33
C PRO A 328 -128.13 61.84 -138.26
N TYR A 329 -129.03 60.89 -137.99
CA TYR A 329 -128.74 59.46 -137.98
C TYR A 329 -128.70 58.87 -139.40
N ARG A 330 -127.49 58.74 -139.95
CA ARG A 330 -127.24 58.16 -141.27
C ARG A 330 -126.96 56.65 -141.18
N LYS A 331 -127.76 55.83 -141.88
CA LYS A 331 -127.51 54.38 -142.09
C LYS A 331 -126.30 54.15 -143.03
N LYS A 332 -125.38 53.24 -142.65
CA LYS A 332 -124.39 52.56 -143.52
C LYS A 332 -124.13 51.16 -142.92
N LYS A 333 -124.39 50.04 -143.59
CA LYS A 333 -123.67 49.36 -144.71
C LYS A 333 -122.20 48.99 -144.41
N GLY A 334 -122.00 47.69 -144.12
CA GLY A 334 -120.98 46.74 -144.61
C GLY A 334 -119.49 47.11 -144.73
N LYS A 335 -118.64 46.28 -144.11
CA LYS A 335 -117.25 45.82 -144.43
C LYS A 335 -116.68 45.25 -143.10
N GLY A 336 -115.98 44.11 -143.00
CA GLY A 336 -115.10 43.41 -143.91
C GLY A 336 -113.64 43.50 -143.41
N LYS A 337 -113.03 42.33 -143.12
CA LYS A 337 -111.58 42.00 -143.07
C LYS A 337 -110.73 42.29 -141.81
N SER A 338 -110.21 41.18 -141.25
CA SER A 338 -108.79 40.76 -141.30
C SER A 338 -107.76 41.30 -140.29
N LYS A 339 -107.09 40.33 -139.63
CA LYS A 339 -105.62 40.19 -139.39
C LYS A 339 -104.94 40.90 -138.19
N THR A 340 -104.36 40.06 -137.30
CA THR A 340 -102.90 39.86 -137.12
C THR A 340 -102.25 40.09 -135.72
N LYS A 341 -101.43 39.07 -135.34
CA LYS A 341 -100.24 38.99 -134.43
C LYS A 341 -100.49 39.04 -132.91
N ILE A 342 -100.06 38.05 -132.10
CA ILE A 342 -98.71 37.45 -131.86
C ILE A 342 -97.68 38.47 -131.35
N ASN A 343 -97.40 38.44 -130.04
CA ASN A 343 -96.09 38.10 -129.45
C ASN A 343 -96.22 38.08 -127.90
N LYS A 344 -95.83 37.04 -127.15
CA LYS A 344 -94.46 36.59 -126.80
C LYS A 344 -93.66 37.68 -126.06
N LYS A 345 -93.36 37.49 -124.78
CA LYS A 345 -92.10 36.87 -124.28
C LYS A 345 -91.75 37.31 -122.85
N LYS A 346 -91.24 36.31 -122.10
CA LYS A 346 -90.09 36.36 -121.16
C LYS A 346 -90.32 37.14 -119.86
N LYS A 347 -89.81 36.70 -118.72
CA LYS A 347 -88.76 35.74 -118.41
C LYS A 347 -89.00 35.21 -117.00
#